data_AF-A0AA39CE90-F1
#
_entry.id   AF-A0AA39CE90-F1
#
_cell.length_a   1.000
_cell.length_b   1.000
_cell.length_c   1.000
_cell.angle_alpha   90.00
_cell.angle_beta   90.00
_cell.angle_gamma   90.00
#
_symmetry.space_group_name_H-M   'P 1'
#
loop_
_entity.id
_entity.type
_entity.pdbx_description
1 polymer ?
#
loop_
_entity_poly.entity_id
_entity_poly.type
_entity_poly.pdbx_seq_one_letter_code
_entity_poly.pdbx_strand_id
1 'polypeptide(L)'
;MARKSADFVNKKAHDPTEASSVKATKPNFRKPARRADLDNLRIFLTALVIVHHTAIPYGGLGNWKFRSRCFPPLSIALAVFNGVDQTFFMGGFFFVSGWFSGIGVERATREGTLSTFVANRFKRLVLPAVLYTVAVNPFLEVMVEGYGPDGFAWESSPMGSLSFSATTFRASLSNFVGIRGPVWYCILLAIFDVSAIFVPPWSMQRLVTMLRKHGFMLSLWITTIIASFVIRVSYPAGRVFRPLNLQPAYLPQYMLAYTLGFVSQETQDLHANLPLGASKFPLPRLICALVCSILAAGVMLYISAIHLSTSDPATAMQAMTGGFNLPAFLYASWNEASFAVILPSLLATFTTYLNKPFLLRTRNNQFVDVARYSYAAFLVHESTSLFLEMLIDINMGCSTPESSTVVDMLGPFGMTLCVGGLNVLASWNVGFLLVENVPWLRAML
;
A
#
# COMPACT_ATOMS: atom_id res chain seq x y z
N MET A 1 23.41 45.61 73.62
CA MET A 1 23.04 45.63 75.06
C MET A 1 21.52 45.57 75.16
N ALA A 2 21.01 44.79 76.11
CA ALA A 2 19.64 44.28 76.24
C ALA A 2 18.49 45.30 76.21
N ARG A 3 17.31 44.90 75.70
CA ARG A 3 16.15 44.52 76.54
C ARG A 3 14.97 43.92 75.75
N LYS A 4 14.38 42.92 76.40
CA LYS A 4 13.21 42.10 76.04
C LYS A 4 11.88 42.82 76.32
N SER A 5 10.84 42.39 75.62
CA SER A 5 9.44 42.23 76.10
C SER A 5 8.71 41.42 75.01
N ALA A 6 8.69 40.09 75.06
CA ALA A 6 7.73 39.24 75.76
C ALA A 6 6.27 39.58 75.41
N ASP A 7 5.60 38.67 74.69
CA ASP A 7 4.26 38.26 75.09
C ASP A 7 3.93 36.84 74.64
N PHE A 8 3.12 36.21 75.48
CA PHE A 8 2.95 34.79 75.70
C PHE A 8 1.93 34.15 74.74
N VAL A 9 2.31 32.98 74.23
CA VAL A 9 1.55 31.74 74.00
C VAL A 9 0.03 31.80 74.24
N ASN A 10 -0.74 31.39 73.21
CA ASN A 10 -1.89 30.53 73.44
C ASN A 10 -1.90 29.35 72.45
N LYS A 11 -1.95 28.15 73.01
CA LYS A 11 -1.78 26.86 72.35
C LYS A 11 -3.16 26.20 72.28
N LYS A 12 -3.70 25.95 71.09
CA LYS A 12 -4.76 24.95 70.90
C LYS A 12 -4.32 23.94 69.87
N ALA A 13 -4.24 22.70 70.32
CA ALA A 13 -3.96 21.51 69.55
C ALA A 13 -5.11 21.23 68.56
N HIS A 14 -4.77 20.87 67.33
CA HIS A 14 -5.72 20.31 66.37
C HIS A 14 -5.25 18.90 65.99
N ASP A 15 -6.21 17.99 66.11
CA ASP A 15 -6.23 16.55 65.88
C ASP A 15 -5.77 16.14 64.46
N PRO A 16 -4.90 15.12 64.28
CA PRO A 16 -4.44 14.68 62.97
C PRO A 16 -5.35 13.57 62.41
N THR A 17 -6.59 13.90 62.06
CA THR A 17 -7.48 12.99 61.31
C THR A 17 -8.32 13.73 60.28
N GLU A 18 -7.66 14.34 59.30
CA GLU A 18 -8.26 14.63 57.99
C GLU A 18 -7.35 14.07 56.89
N ALA A 19 -7.50 12.77 56.66
CA ALA A 19 -6.98 12.13 55.46
C ALA A 19 -7.72 12.73 54.26
N SER A 20 -7.05 13.62 53.53
CA SER A 20 -7.52 14.15 52.27
C SER A 20 -7.71 13.00 51.29
N SER A 21 -8.97 12.72 50.94
CA SER A 21 -9.31 11.83 49.85
C SER A 21 -8.96 12.52 48.54
N VAL A 22 -7.69 12.37 48.13
CA VAL A 22 -7.25 12.71 46.78
C VAL A 22 -8.00 11.79 45.83
N LYS A 23 -9.14 12.27 45.30
CA LYS A 23 -9.81 11.67 44.15
C LYS A 23 -8.77 11.53 43.06
N ALA A 24 -8.33 10.30 42.79
CA ALA A 24 -7.51 9.97 41.65
C ALA A 24 -8.23 10.44 40.39
N THR A 25 -7.83 11.60 39.87
CA THR A 25 -8.27 12.09 38.58
C THR A 25 -7.79 11.07 37.55
N LYS A 26 -8.71 10.25 37.05
CA LYS A 26 -8.47 9.38 35.90
C LYS A 26 -7.78 10.25 34.84
N PRO A 27 -6.54 9.93 34.44
CA PRO A 27 -5.84 10.75 33.47
C PRO A 27 -6.68 10.80 32.20
N ASN A 28 -7.11 12.01 31.84
CA ASN A 28 -7.96 12.25 30.69
C ASN A 28 -7.08 12.13 29.45
N PHE A 29 -6.88 10.90 28.99
CA PHE A 29 -6.11 10.64 27.78
C PHE A 29 -6.88 11.21 26.59
N ARG A 30 -6.47 12.40 26.16
CA ARG A 30 -6.90 12.94 24.87
C ARG A 30 -6.61 11.86 23.82
N LYS A 31 -7.66 11.38 23.15
CA LYS A 31 -7.50 10.53 21.96
C LYS A 31 -6.50 11.23 21.04
N PRO A 32 -5.47 10.53 20.52
CA PRO A 32 -4.56 11.12 19.56
C PRO A 32 -5.39 11.78 18.45
N ALA A 33 -5.10 13.04 18.12
CA ALA A 33 -5.79 13.74 17.06
C ALA A 33 -5.63 12.94 15.76
N ARG A 34 -6.75 12.68 15.08
CA ARG A 34 -6.75 11.91 13.83
C ARG A 34 -5.90 12.62 12.78
N ARG A 35 -4.89 11.92 12.25
CA ARG A 35 -3.93 12.43 11.26
C ARG A 35 -4.57 12.41 9.86
N ALA A 36 -5.26 13.49 9.51
CA ALA A 36 -5.93 13.64 8.21
C ALA A 36 -4.96 13.61 7.02
N ASP A 37 -3.71 14.04 7.23
CA ASP A 37 -2.60 13.92 6.28
C ASP A 37 -2.32 12.46 5.90
N LEU A 38 -2.26 11.56 6.89
CA LEU A 38 -2.03 10.13 6.63
C LEU A 38 -3.26 9.43 6.04
N ASP A 39 -4.46 9.88 6.41
CA ASP A 39 -5.70 9.37 5.80
C ASP A 39 -5.80 9.78 4.33
N ASN A 40 -5.47 11.03 3.99
CA ASN A 40 -5.41 11.49 2.61
C ASN A 40 -4.30 10.79 1.82
N LEU A 41 -3.14 10.52 2.45
CA LEU A 41 -2.09 9.74 1.81
C LEU A 41 -2.57 8.32 1.49
N ARG A 42 -3.38 7.69 2.35
CA ARG A 42 -3.98 6.38 2.04
C ARG A 42 -4.99 6.44 0.91
N ILE A 43 -5.79 7.50 0.80
CA ILE A 43 -6.66 7.72 -0.36
C ILE A 43 -5.81 7.78 -1.63
N PHE A 44 -4.77 8.62 -1.63
CA PHE A 44 -3.88 8.79 -2.77
C PHE A 44 -3.20 7.48 -3.18
N LEU A 45 -2.58 6.77 -2.24
CA LEU A 45 -1.91 5.50 -2.52
C LEU A 45 -2.91 4.44 -3.02
N THR A 46 -4.13 4.42 -2.50
CA THR A 46 -5.17 3.49 -2.98
C THR A 46 -5.56 3.81 -4.42
N ALA A 47 -5.77 5.09 -4.74
CA ALA A 47 -6.07 5.47 -6.11
C ALA A 47 -4.90 5.15 -7.06
N LEU A 48 -3.68 5.36 -6.60
CA LEU A 48 -2.46 5.09 -7.36
C LEU A 48 -2.28 3.60 -7.69
N VAL A 49 -2.59 2.69 -6.76
CA VAL A 49 -2.61 1.23 -7.03
C VAL A 49 -3.57 0.86 -8.14
N ILE A 50 -4.75 1.48 -8.14
CA ILE A 50 -5.76 1.22 -9.17
C ILE A 50 -5.24 1.69 -10.53
N VAL A 51 -4.66 2.89 -10.60
CA VAL A 51 -4.06 3.41 -11.85
C VAL A 51 -2.85 2.57 -12.27
N HIS A 52 -2.02 2.12 -11.33
CA HIS A 52 -0.90 1.21 -11.59
C HIS A 52 -1.37 -0.05 -12.31
N HIS A 53 -2.39 -0.72 -11.77
CA HIS A 53 -2.93 -1.93 -12.38
C HIS A 53 -3.65 -1.65 -13.70
N THR A 54 -4.33 -0.51 -13.82
CA THR A 54 -4.97 -0.08 -15.08
C THR A 54 -3.95 0.17 -16.19
N ALA A 55 -2.70 0.52 -15.87
CA ALA A 55 -1.65 0.69 -16.88
C ALA A 55 -1.23 -0.64 -17.53
N ILE A 56 -1.36 -1.77 -16.82
CA ILE A 56 -0.86 -3.07 -17.26
C ILE A 56 -1.60 -3.57 -18.52
N PRO A 57 -2.95 -3.54 -18.59
CA PRO A 57 -3.68 -3.91 -19.80
C PRO A 57 -3.25 -3.17 -21.07
N TYR A 58 -2.76 -1.94 -20.94
CA TYR A 58 -2.44 -1.05 -22.05
C TYR A 58 -0.94 -1.00 -22.38
N GLY A 59 -0.13 -1.91 -21.83
CA GLY A 59 1.30 -2.03 -22.14
C GLY A 59 2.25 -1.68 -20.98
N GLY A 60 1.71 -1.46 -19.77
CA GLY A 60 2.49 -1.32 -18.56
C GLY A 60 3.16 -2.62 -18.09
N LEU A 61 4.10 -2.48 -17.15
CA LEU A 61 4.75 -3.64 -16.51
C LEU A 61 3.92 -4.15 -15.35
N GLY A 62 3.85 -5.47 -15.22
CA GLY A 62 3.25 -6.15 -14.08
C GLY A 62 2.38 -7.33 -14.47
N ASN A 63 1.76 -7.91 -13.46
CA ASN A 63 0.84 -9.03 -13.60
C ASN A 63 -0.59 -8.52 -13.44
N TRP A 64 -1.41 -8.79 -14.45
CA TRP A 64 -2.85 -8.53 -14.43
C TRP A 64 -3.57 -9.64 -15.18
N LYS A 65 -4.83 -9.90 -14.84
CA LYS A 65 -5.59 -11.00 -15.45
C LYS A 65 -5.97 -10.73 -16.91
N PHE A 66 -5.99 -9.47 -17.31
CA PHE A 66 -6.43 -9.02 -18.62
C PHE A 66 -5.36 -8.15 -19.29
N ARG A 67 -5.21 -8.30 -20.61
CA ARG A 67 -4.42 -7.42 -21.48
C ARG A 67 -5.22 -7.14 -22.74
N SER A 68 -5.31 -5.87 -23.11
CA SER A 68 -6.02 -5.45 -24.32
C SER A 68 -5.20 -5.80 -25.55
N ARG A 69 -5.85 -6.30 -26.60
CA ARG A 69 -5.22 -6.61 -27.89
C ARG A 69 -5.01 -5.38 -28.77
N CYS A 70 -5.70 -4.28 -28.45
CA CYS A 70 -5.60 -3.01 -29.16
C CYS A 70 -4.31 -2.23 -28.85
N PHE A 71 -3.55 -2.63 -27.83
CA PHE A 71 -2.39 -1.88 -27.36
C PHE A 71 -1.13 -2.74 -27.45
N PRO A 72 0.04 -2.11 -27.64
CA PRO A 72 1.30 -2.85 -27.69
C PRO A 72 1.54 -3.59 -26.37
N PRO A 73 2.18 -4.76 -26.40
CA PRO A 73 2.47 -5.55 -25.19
C PRO A 73 3.38 -4.81 -24.20
N LEU A 74 4.14 -3.82 -24.69
CA LEU A 74 5.04 -2.96 -23.93
C LEU A 74 4.95 -1.51 -24.41
N SER A 75 4.68 -0.59 -23.48
CA SER A 75 4.82 0.84 -23.64
C SER A 75 5.89 1.33 -22.67
N ILE A 76 6.99 1.90 -23.19
CA ILE A 76 8.10 2.38 -22.34
C ILE A 76 7.63 3.44 -21.34
N ALA A 77 6.73 4.33 -21.75
CA ALA A 77 6.17 5.35 -20.87
C ALA A 77 5.41 4.72 -19.69
N LEU A 78 4.55 3.74 -19.96
CA LEU A 78 3.82 3.03 -18.90
C LEU A 78 4.75 2.15 -18.07
N ALA A 79 5.76 1.53 -18.68
CA ALA A 79 6.76 0.76 -17.96
C ALA A 79 7.55 1.60 -16.96
N VAL A 80 7.96 2.81 -17.35
CA VAL A 80 8.61 3.77 -16.44
C VAL A 80 7.65 4.23 -15.36
N PHE A 81 6.38 4.51 -15.69
CA PHE A 81 5.35 4.83 -14.71
C PHE A 81 5.18 3.71 -13.66
N ASN A 82 4.90 2.47 -14.09
CA ASN A 82 4.77 1.31 -13.19
C ASN A 82 6.05 1.09 -12.39
N GLY A 83 7.22 1.22 -13.02
CA GLY A 83 8.52 1.05 -12.37
C GLY A 83 8.75 2.07 -11.26
N VAL A 84 8.62 3.36 -11.56
CA VAL A 84 8.82 4.45 -10.58
C VAL A 84 7.79 4.34 -9.47
N ASP A 85 6.54 4.08 -9.80
CA ASP A 85 5.48 3.88 -8.82
C ASP A 85 5.83 2.73 -7.86
N GLN A 86 6.21 1.57 -8.41
CA GLN A 86 6.62 0.37 -7.66
C GLN A 86 7.74 0.65 -6.63
N THR A 87 8.57 1.67 -6.85
CA THR A 87 9.63 2.02 -5.89
C THR A 87 9.12 2.54 -4.56
N PHE A 88 7.89 3.09 -4.50
CA PHE A 88 7.40 3.72 -3.28
C PHE A 88 5.95 3.41 -2.90
N PHE A 89 5.05 3.00 -3.79
CA PHE A 89 3.63 2.94 -3.44
C PHE A 89 3.33 1.90 -2.35
N MET A 90 3.77 0.65 -2.52
CA MET A 90 3.56 -0.40 -1.50
C MET A 90 4.40 -0.12 -0.26
N GLY A 91 5.64 0.35 -0.41
CA GLY A 91 6.47 0.78 0.72
C GLY A 91 5.76 1.87 1.53
N GLY A 92 5.17 2.85 0.87
CA GLY A 92 4.37 3.91 1.48
C GLY A 92 3.15 3.36 2.23
N PHE A 93 2.43 2.39 1.64
CA PHE A 93 1.35 1.69 2.33
C PHE A 93 1.83 0.98 3.60
N PHE A 94 2.93 0.25 3.53
CA PHE A 94 3.51 -0.42 4.69
C PHE A 94 3.99 0.56 5.75
N PHE A 95 4.60 1.69 5.36
CA PHE A 95 4.97 2.76 6.28
C PHE A 95 3.75 3.32 7.03
N VAL A 96 2.70 3.70 6.29
CA VAL A 96 1.49 4.23 6.91
C VAL A 96 0.85 3.16 7.81
N SER A 97 0.78 1.91 7.37
CA SER A 97 0.25 0.83 8.19
C SER A 97 1.07 0.58 9.45
N GLY A 98 2.40 0.60 9.37
CA GLY A 98 3.29 0.53 10.52
C GLY A 98 2.99 1.60 11.56
N TRP A 99 2.77 2.85 11.12
CA TRP A 99 2.38 3.95 12.01
C TRP A 99 1.07 3.65 12.75
N PHE A 100 0.02 3.23 12.03
CA PHE A 100 -1.27 2.94 12.66
C PHE A 100 -1.25 1.66 13.51
N SER A 101 -0.40 0.69 13.17
CA SER A 101 -0.19 -0.50 13.97
C SER A 101 0.55 -0.19 15.26
N GLY A 102 1.50 0.76 15.25
CA GLY A 102 2.10 1.32 16.47
C GLY A 102 1.05 1.85 17.43
N ILE A 103 0.14 2.74 16.96
CA ILE A 103 -0.97 3.27 17.76
C ILE A 103 -1.85 2.14 18.34
N GLY A 104 -2.12 1.12 17.52
CA GLY A 104 -2.96 -0.02 17.91
C GLY A 104 -2.31 -0.90 18.98
N VAL A 105 -1.03 -1.23 18.81
CA VAL A 105 -0.25 -2.07 19.73
C VAL A 105 0.01 -1.34 21.05
N GLU A 106 0.37 -0.06 21.02
CA GLU A 106 0.56 0.77 22.22
C GLU A 106 -0.72 0.79 23.07
N ARG A 107 -1.87 1.06 22.43
CA ARG A 107 -3.17 1.06 23.10
C ARG A 107 -3.52 -0.31 23.68
N ALA A 108 -3.40 -1.36 22.88
CA ALA A 108 -3.77 -2.72 23.29
C ALA A 108 -2.88 -3.23 24.43
N THR A 109 -1.59 -2.89 24.42
CA THR A 109 -0.64 -3.23 25.51
C THR A 109 -1.05 -2.53 26.79
N ARG A 110 -1.34 -1.23 26.72
CA ARG A 110 -1.76 -0.42 27.86
C ARG A 110 -3.07 -0.89 28.48
N GLU A 111 -4.03 -1.28 27.65
CA GLU A 111 -5.36 -1.72 28.07
C GLU A 111 -5.41 -3.22 28.43
N GLY A 112 -4.34 -3.98 28.19
CA GLY A 112 -4.31 -5.43 28.40
C GLY A 112 -5.19 -6.22 27.41
N THR A 113 -5.44 -5.67 26.21
CA THR A 113 -6.40 -6.18 25.21
C THR A 113 -5.74 -6.73 23.94
N LEU A 114 -4.51 -7.25 24.04
CA LEU A 114 -3.75 -7.77 22.89
C LEU A 114 -4.48 -8.87 22.11
N SER A 115 -5.17 -9.79 22.79
CA SER A 115 -5.96 -10.83 22.12
C SER A 115 -7.09 -10.24 21.28
N THR A 116 -7.77 -9.21 21.79
CA THR A 116 -8.81 -8.46 21.06
C THR A 116 -8.23 -7.72 19.86
N PHE A 117 -7.03 -7.13 20.00
CA PHE A 117 -6.32 -6.50 18.88
C PHE A 117 -6.04 -7.52 17.76
N VAL A 118 -5.46 -8.68 18.09
CA VAL A 118 -5.17 -9.75 17.12
C VAL A 118 -6.45 -10.26 16.46
N ALA A 119 -7.51 -10.50 17.25
CA ALA A 119 -8.80 -10.94 16.72
C ALA A 119 -9.39 -9.92 15.74
N ASN A 120 -9.27 -8.63 16.04
CA ASN A 120 -9.72 -7.56 15.14
C ASN A 120 -8.90 -7.50 13.86
N ARG A 121 -7.58 -7.69 13.92
CA ARG A 121 -6.72 -7.78 12.73
C ARG A 121 -7.05 -8.98 11.87
N PHE A 122 -7.29 -10.15 12.48
CA PHE A 122 -7.73 -11.33 11.75
C PHE A 122 -9.06 -11.09 11.00
N LYS A 123 -10.06 -10.54 11.69
CA LYS A 123 -11.38 -10.24 11.10
C LYS A 123 -11.33 -9.22 9.98
N ARG A 124 -10.43 -8.24 10.04
CA ARG A 124 -10.34 -7.14 9.08
C ARG A 124 -9.37 -7.37 7.95
N LEU A 125 -8.35 -8.20 8.14
CA LEU A 125 -7.30 -8.41 7.13
C LEU A 125 -7.35 -9.84 6.56
N VAL A 126 -7.36 -10.85 7.44
CA VAL A 126 -7.26 -12.26 7.02
C VAL A 126 -8.58 -12.76 6.45
N LEU A 127 -9.69 -12.49 7.11
CA LEU A 127 -10.99 -12.97 6.66
C LEU A 127 -11.38 -12.41 5.27
N PRO A 128 -11.28 -11.09 4.99
CA PRO A 128 -11.51 -10.57 3.64
C PRO A 128 -10.55 -11.16 2.60
N ALA A 129 -9.27 -11.36 2.95
CA ALA A 129 -8.30 -11.97 2.05
C ALA A 129 -8.62 -13.43 1.70
N VAL A 130 -9.09 -14.21 2.67
CA VAL A 130 -9.56 -15.59 2.44
C VAL A 130 -10.79 -15.59 1.55
N LEU A 131 -11.81 -14.79 1.87
CA LEU A 131 -13.03 -14.68 1.06
C LEU A 131 -12.71 -14.25 -0.38
N TYR A 132 -11.81 -13.28 -0.54
CA TYR A 132 -11.33 -12.87 -1.84
C TYR A 132 -10.70 -14.04 -2.60
N THR A 133 -9.80 -14.78 -1.95
CA THR A 133 -9.05 -15.86 -2.58
C THR A 133 -9.94 -17.04 -3.00
N VAL A 134 -10.94 -17.39 -2.18
CA VAL A 134 -11.78 -18.59 -2.42
C VAL A 134 -13.06 -18.31 -3.21
N ALA A 135 -13.52 -17.06 -3.26
CA ALA A 135 -14.76 -16.70 -3.96
C ALA A 135 -14.51 -15.69 -5.08
N VAL A 136 -13.94 -14.53 -4.76
CA VAL A 136 -13.78 -13.44 -5.73
C VAL A 136 -12.80 -13.84 -6.84
N ASN A 137 -11.59 -14.30 -6.50
CA ASN A 137 -10.59 -14.63 -7.50
C ASN A 137 -11.04 -15.74 -8.48
N PRO A 138 -11.60 -16.88 -8.04
CA PRO A 138 -12.16 -17.88 -8.94
C PRO A 138 -13.26 -17.32 -9.84
N PHE A 139 -14.11 -16.44 -9.32
CA PHE A 139 -15.11 -15.75 -10.14
C PHE A 139 -14.48 -14.86 -11.21
N LEU A 140 -13.41 -14.13 -10.89
CA LEU A 140 -12.66 -13.34 -11.88
C LEU A 140 -12.00 -14.22 -12.94
N GLU A 141 -11.51 -15.41 -12.58
CA GLU A 141 -10.99 -16.38 -13.55
C GLU A 141 -12.09 -16.86 -14.50
N VAL A 142 -13.29 -17.17 -14.00
CA VAL A 142 -14.45 -17.49 -14.85
C VAL A 142 -14.77 -16.35 -15.82
N MET A 143 -14.72 -15.09 -15.37
CA MET A 143 -14.97 -13.93 -16.23
C MET A 143 -13.94 -13.80 -17.35
N VAL A 144 -12.64 -13.94 -17.03
CA VAL A 144 -11.57 -13.81 -18.04
C VAL A 144 -11.58 -14.96 -19.03
N GLU A 145 -11.74 -16.20 -18.55
CA GLU A 145 -11.81 -17.35 -19.46
C GLU A 145 -13.08 -17.28 -20.33
N GLY A 146 -14.20 -16.80 -19.77
CA GLY A 146 -15.43 -16.54 -20.50
C GLY A 146 -15.33 -15.41 -21.53
N TYR A 147 -14.35 -14.49 -21.38
CA TYR A 147 -14.04 -13.42 -22.34
C TYR A 147 -13.18 -13.90 -23.51
N GLY A 148 -12.44 -14.99 -23.33
CA GLY A 148 -11.52 -15.52 -24.33
C GLY A 148 -12.21 -15.91 -25.65
N PRO A 149 -11.42 -16.16 -26.71
CA PRO A 149 -11.92 -16.63 -28.00
C PRO A 149 -12.65 -17.99 -27.94
N ASP A 150 -12.52 -18.72 -26.83
CA ASP A 150 -13.21 -19.99 -26.57
C ASP A 150 -14.22 -19.88 -25.39
N GLY A 151 -14.56 -18.66 -24.97
CA GLY A 151 -15.43 -18.39 -23.80
C GLY A 151 -16.94 -18.38 -24.09
N PHE A 152 -17.75 -17.89 -23.14
CA PHE A 152 -19.22 -17.86 -23.24
C PHE A 152 -19.76 -17.13 -24.47
N ALA A 153 -18.99 -16.21 -25.03
CA ALA A 153 -19.36 -15.50 -26.26
C ALA A 153 -19.63 -16.46 -27.44
N TRP A 154 -19.13 -17.70 -27.37
CA TRP A 154 -19.24 -18.72 -28.41
C TRP A 154 -20.13 -19.91 -28.02
N GLU A 155 -20.51 -20.01 -26.74
CA GLU A 155 -21.38 -21.06 -26.22
C GLU A 155 -22.86 -20.64 -26.32
N SER A 156 -23.59 -21.24 -27.25
CA SER A 156 -24.99 -20.86 -27.54
C SER A 156 -26.01 -21.38 -26.51
N SER A 157 -25.60 -22.26 -25.59
CA SER A 157 -26.50 -22.91 -24.64
C SER A 157 -26.29 -22.41 -23.19
N PRO A 158 -27.36 -22.02 -22.46
CA PRO A 158 -27.26 -21.64 -21.04
C PRO A 158 -26.66 -22.74 -20.15
N MET A 159 -26.89 -24.02 -20.50
CA MET A 159 -26.36 -25.16 -19.77
C MET A 159 -24.86 -25.34 -19.99
N GLY A 160 -24.36 -25.11 -21.20
CA GLY A 160 -22.93 -25.11 -21.51
C GLY A 160 -22.19 -24.02 -20.73
N SER A 161 -22.74 -22.80 -20.71
CA SER A 161 -22.17 -21.68 -19.94
C SER A 161 -22.15 -21.94 -18.43
N LEU A 162 -23.20 -22.56 -17.88
CA LEU A 162 -23.19 -22.95 -16.48
C LEU A 162 -22.14 -24.03 -16.19
N SER A 163 -22.04 -25.05 -17.06
CA SER A 163 -21.06 -26.12 -16.94
C SER A 163 -19.63 -25.59 -16.97
N PHE A 164 -19.30 -24.74 -17.95
CA PHE A 164 -17.99 -24.12 -18.06
C PHE A 164 -17.66 -23.25 -16.84
N SER A 165 -18.60 -22.43 -16.37
CA SER A 165 -18.44 -21.63 -15.16
C SER A 165 -18.08 -22.52 -13.96
N ALA A 166 -18.84 -23.60 -13.77
CA ALA A 166 -18.65 -24.54 -12.68
C ALA A 166 -17.31 -25.28 -12.78
N THR A 167 -16.89 -25.70 -13.98
CA THR A 167 -15.60 -26.38 -14.18
C THR A 167 -14.43 -25.44 -13.93
N THR A 168 -14.47 -24.21 -14.45
CA THR A 168 -13.39 -23.22 -14.26
C THR A 168 -13.29 -22.80 -12.80
N PHE A 169 -14.42 -22.55 -12.15
CA PHE A 169 -14.45 -22.23 -10.71
C PHE A 169 -13.90 -23.41 -9.87
N ARG A 170 -14.31 -24.64 -10.17
CA ARG A 170 -13.83 -25.85 -9.49
C ARG A 170 -12.33 -26.06 -9.71
N ALA A 171 -11.85 -25.87 -10.94
CA ALA A 171 -10.43 -25.98 -11.28
C ALA A 171 -9.60 -24.93 -10.54
N SER A 172 -10.14 -23.71 -10.42
CA SER A 172 -9.53 -22.65 -9.63
C SER A 172 -9.35 -23.06 -8.17
N LEU A 173 -10.37 -23.66 -7.56
CA LEU A 173 -10.32 -24.16 -6.19
C LEU A 173 -9.43 -25.40 -6.02
N SER A 174 -9.44 -26.34 -6.96
CA SER A 174 -8.61 -27.54 -6.86
C SER A 174 -7.12 -27.24 -6.98
N ASN A 175 -6.75 -26.20 -7.73
CA ASN A 175 -5.38 -25.72 -7.87
C ASN A 175 -4.99 -24.68 -6.80
N PHE A 176 -5.60 -24.77 -5.60
CA PHE A 176 -5.32 -23.84 -4.51
C PHE A 176 -3.93 -24.09 -3.91
N VAL A 177 -3.02 -23.13 -4.11
CA VAL A 177 -1.65 -23.16 -3.58
C VAL A 177 -1.43 -22.10 -2.48
N GLY A 178 -2.34 -21.13 -2.35
CA GLY A 178 -2.21 -20.03 -1.40
C GLY A 178 -3.14 -18.85 -1.70
N ILE A 179 -2.80 -17.71 -1.10
CA ILE A 179 -3.49 -16.42 -1.29
C ILE A 179 -3.42 -16.00 -2.76
N ARG A 180 -4.42 -15.29 -3.28
CA ARG A 180 -4.46 -14.82 -4.69
C ARG A 180 -4.90 -13.38 -4.81
N GLY A 181 -4.48 -12.71 -5.88
CA GLY A 181 -4.81 -11.30 -6.15
C GLY A 181 -4.14 -10.32 -5.18
N PRO A 182 -4.63 -9.07 -5.06
CA PRO A 182 -3.99 -7.97 -4.33
C PRO A 182 -4.05 -8.13 -2.81
N VAL A 183 -4.84 -9.08 -2.30
CA VAL A 183 -5.02 -9.30 -0.85
C VAL A 183 -3.77 -9.89 -0.15
N TRP A 184 -2.71 -10.22 -0.91
CA TRP A 184 -1.39 -10.55 -0.35
C TRP A 184 -0.90 -9.48 0.65
N TYR A 185 -1.20 -8.19 0.37
CA TYR A 185 -0.86 -7.08 1.24
C TYR A 185 -1.52 -7.21 2.62
N CYS A 186 -2.80 -7.60 2.66
CA CYS A 186 -3.55 -7.74 3.91
C CYS A 186 -2.96 -8.85 4.79
N ILE A 187 -2.57 -9.96 4.17
CA ILE A 187 -1.95 -11.09 4.89
C ILE A 187 -0.56 -10.73 5.38
N LEU A 188 0.27 -10.11 4.54
CA LEU A 188 1.61 -9.69 4.95
C LEU A 188 1.55 -8.64 6.08
N LEU A 189 0.60 -7.70 6.00
CA LEU A 189 0.35 -6.74 7.06
C LEU A 189 -0.10 -7.42 8.37
N ALA A 190 -0.99 -8.42 8.30
CA ALA A 190 -1.39 -9.18 9.49
C ALA A 190 -0.18 -9.89 10.14
N ILE A 191 0.75 -10.41 9.34
CA ILE A 191 2.00 -11.00 9.83
C ILE A 191 2.86 -9.95 10.53
N PHE A 192 3.03 -8.76 9.93
CA PHE A 192 3.79 -7.66 10.53
C PHE A 192 3.14 -7.16 11.83
N ASP A 193 1.82 -7.01 11.86
CA ASP A 193 1.07 -6.58 13.04
C ASP A 193 1.23 -7.56 14.21
N VAL A 194 1.13 -8.86 13.94
CA VAL A 194 1.34 -9.91 14.97
C VAL A 194 2.80 -9.94 15.41
N SER A 195 3.74 -9.83 14.47
CA SER A 195 5.18 -9.80 14.78
C SER A 195 5.54 -8.61 15.68
N ALA A 196 4.94 -7.44 15.43
CA ALA A 196 5.19 -6.23 16.21
C ALA A 196 4.78 -6.34 17.69
N ILE A 197 3.79 -7.19 18.02
CA ILE A 197 3.38 -7.44 19.42
C ILE A 197 4.49 -8.11 20.22
N PHE A 198 5.29 -8.97 19.58
CA PHE A 198 6.39 -9.67 20.23
C PHE A 198 7.63 -8.79 20.42
N VAL A 199 7.60 -7.55 19.93
CA VAL A 199 8.72 -6.62 20.06
C VAL A 199 8.56 -5.82 21.35
N PRO A 200 9.41 -6.04 22.36
CA PRO A 200 9.19 -5.45 23.66
C PRO A 200 9.62 -3.97 23.70
N PRO A 201 9.04 -3.13 24.57
CA PRO A 201 9.23 -1.67 24.52
C PRO A 201 10.69 -1.20 24.59
N TRP A 202 11.51 -1.85 25.41
CA TRP A 202 12.96 -1.60 25.54
C TRP A 202 13.73 -1.85 24.23
N SER A 203 13.32 -2.83 23.44
CA SER A 203 13.89 -3.07 22.11
C SER A 203 13.55 -1.92 21.16
N MET A 204 12.33 -1.40 21.24
CA MET A 204 11.89 -0.25 20.43
C MET A 204 12.63 1.03 20.79
N GLN A 205 12.80 1.34 22.08
CA GLN A 205 13.59 2.50 22.52
C GLN A 205 15.05 2.42 22.05
N ARG A 206 15.64 1.21 22.10
CA ARG A 206 16.98 0.96 21.55
C ARG A 206 17.02 1.17 20.04
N LEU A 207 16.02 0.67 19.30
CA LEU A 207 15.93 0.85 17.85
C LEU A 207 15.81 2.33 17.47
N VAL A 208 14.94 3.10 18.14
CA VAL A 208 14.82 4.56 17.96
C VAL A 208 16.18 5.24 18.13
N THR A 209 16.91 4.88 19.19
CA THR A 209 18.22 5.47 19.50
C THR A 209 19.27 5.14 18.45
N MET A 210 19.22 3.92 17.90
CA MET A 210 20.11 3.49 16.81
C MET A 210 19.78 4.18 15.49
N LEU A 211 18.50 4.34 15.14
CA LEU A 211 18.06 5.01 13.91
C LEU A 211 18.42 6.50 13.88
N ARG A 212 18.65 7.15 15.03
CA ARG A 212 19.20 8.51 15.07
C ARG A 212 20.66 8.61 14.64
N LYS A 213 21.40 7.49 14.62
CA LYS A 213 22.81 7.47 14.22
C LYS A 213 22.90 7.35 12.69
N HIS A 214 23.44 8.37 12.04
CA HIS A 214 23.63 8.40 10.58
C HIS A 214 24.31 7.14 10.02
N GLY A 215 25.34 6.62 10.70
CA GLY A 215 26.03 5.39 10.27
C GLY A 215 25.14 4.13 10.32
N PHE A 216 24.27 4.02 11.33
CA PHE A 216 23.32 2.90 11.41
C PHE A 216 22.24 3.02 10.35
N MET A 217 21.70 4.22 10.12
CA MET A 217 20.76 4.47 9.03
C MET A 217 21.36 4.11 7.68
N LEU A 218 22.56 4.60 7.37
CA LEU A 218 23.26 4.27 6.12
C LEU A 218 23.45 2.74 5.98
N SER A 219 23.88 2.06 7.03
CA SER A 219 24.03 0.61 7.06
C SER A 219 22.70 -0.11 6.81
N LEU A 220 21.59 0.37 7.37
CA LEU A 220 20.26 -0.21 7.17
C LEU A 220 19.80 -0.11 5.71
N TRP A 221 20.01 1.04 5.06
CA TRP A 221 19.69 1.22 3.64
C TRP A 221 20.55 0.36 2.73
N ILE A 222 21.87 0.31 2.97
CA ILE A 222 22.79 -0.56 2.22
C ILE A 222 22.38 -2.04 2.39
N THR A 223 22.06 -2.45 3.62
CA THR A 223 21.60 -3.82 3.91
C THR A 223 20.31 -4.13 3.15
N THR A 224 19.38 -3.18 3.06
CA THR A 224 18.13 -3.35 2.32
C THR A 224 18.39 -3.50 0.82
N ILE A 225 19.28 -2.69 0.24
CA ILE A 225 19.69 -2.81 -1.17
C ILE A 225 20.30 -4.19 -1.45
N ILE A 226 21.26 -4.62 -0.62
CA ILE A 226 21.94 -5.91 -0.78
C ILE A 226 20.94 -7.05 -0.62
N ALA A 227 20.06 -7.00 0.39
CA ALA A 227 19.03 -8.01 0.59
C ALA A 227 18.06 -8.09 -0.61
N SER A 228 17.58 -6.96 -1.11
CA SER A 228 16.74 -6.88 -2.30
C SER A 228 17.45 -7.48 -3.53
N PHE A 229 18.74 -7.20 -3.73
CA PHE A 229 19.54 -7.76 -4.82
C PHE A 229 19.74 -9.28 -4.68
N VAL A 230 20.18 -9.75 -3.51
CA VAL A 230 20.43 -11.18 -3.27
C VAL A 230 19.16 -12.00 -3.43
N ILE A 231 18.02 -11.51 -2.94
CA ILE A 231 16.73 -12.18 -3.12
C ILE A 231 16.35 -12.24 -4.62
N ARG A 232 16.63 -11.19 -5.41
CA ARG A 232 16.37 -11.16 -6.86
C ARG A 232 17.16 -12.20 -7.67
N VAL A 233 18.26 -12.72 -7.13
CA VAL A 233 18.98 -13.84 -7.77
C VAL A 233 18.09 -15.08 -7.84
N SER A 234 17.33 -15.38 -6.78
CA SER A 234 16.44 -16.55 -6.73
C SER A 234 14.98 -16.21 -7.11
N TYR A 235 14.56 -14.99 -6.79
CA TYR A 235 13.21 -14.46 -7.03
C TYR A 235 13.30 -13.15 -7.83
N PRO A 236 13.52 -13.21 -9.15
CA PRO A 236 13.48 -12.04 -10.01
C PRO A 236 12.18 -11.25 -9.84
N ALA A 237 12.19 -9.94 -10.07
CA ALA A 237 10.98 -9.13 -10.12
C ALA A 237 9.98 -9.72 -11.13
N GLY A 238 8.71 -9.79 -10.72
CA GLY A 238 7.66 -10.52 -11.41
C GLY A 238 7.43 -11.95 -10.91
N ARG A 239 8.45 -12.60 -10.29
CA ARG A 239 8.30 -13.95 -9.71
C ARG A 239 7.61 -13.87 -8.35
N VAL A 240 6.45 -14.53 -8.25
CA VAL A 240 5.65 -14.60 -7.01
C VAL A 240 5.98 -15.84 -6.18
N PHE A 241 6.05 -15.67 -4.87
CA PHE A 241 6.02 -16.75 -3.89
C PHE A 241 4.57 -17.17 -3.66
N ARG A 242 4.18 -18.26 -4.31
CA ARG A 242 2.77 -18.69 -4.46
C ARG A 242 1.95 -18.78 -3.15
N PRO A 243 2.48 -19.27 -2.02
CA PRO A 243 1.68 -19.37 -0.79
C PRO A 243 1.09 -18.03 -0.32
N LEU A 244 1.82 -16.92 -0.52
CA LEU A 244 1.39 -15.58 -0.13
C LEU A 244 1.03 -14.67 -1.30
N ASN A 245 1.28 -15.10 -2.55
CA ASN A 245 1.21 -14.26 -3.75
C ASN A 245 2.03 -12.96 -3.64
N LEU A 246 3.15 -13.03 -2.92
CA LEU A 246 4.07 -11.92 -2.68
C LEU A 246 5.26 -12.03 -3.64
N GLN A 247 5.77 -10.90 -4.16
CA GLN A 247 7.07 -10.86 -4.84
C GLN A 247 8.20 -10.65 -3.81
N PRO A 248 9.03 -11.67 -3.51
CA PRO A 248 10.03 -11.55 -2.44
C PRO A 248 11.08 -10.47 -2.71
N ALA A 249 11.30 -10.12 -3.98
CA ALA A 249 12.22 -9.07 -4.43
C ALA A 249 12.00 -7.68 -3.81
N TYR A 250 10.80 -7.42 -3.26
CA TYR A 250 10.44 -6.16 -2.61
C TYR A 250 10.19 -6.31 -1.10
N LEU A 251 10.24 -7.53 -0.56
CA LEU A 251 9.98 -7.79 0.85
C LEU A 251 10.93 -7.02 1.79
N PRO A 252 12.25 -6.88 1.52
CA PRO A 252 13.14 -6.09 2.37
C PRO A 252 12.67 -4.64 2.52
N GLN A 253 12.27 -4.00 1.42
CA GLN A 253 11.72 -2.66 1.45
C GLN A 253 10.43 -2.59 2.28
N TYR A 254 9.53 -3.55 2.14
CA TYR A 254 8.26 -3.56 2.89
C TYR A 254 8.48 -3.71 4.39
N MET A 255 9.42 -4.58 4.79
CA MET A 255 9.82 -4.73 6.19
C MET A 255 10.44 -3.45 6.74
N LEU A 256 11.35 -2.83 5.98
CA LEU A 256 11.96 -1.55 6.34
C LEU A 256 10.89 -0.48 6.51
N ALA A 257 10.03 -0.31 5.52
CA ALA A 257 9.00 0.72 5.50
C ALA A 257 8.03 0.58 6.67
N TYR A 258 7.51 -0.63 6.92
CA TYR A 258 6.65 -0.91 8.07
C TYR A 258 7.34 -0.56 9.38
N THR A 259 8.60 -0.99 9.55
CA THR A 259 9.39 -0.73 10.76
C THR A 259 9.61 0.77 10.98
N LEU A 260 10.00 1.51 9.93
CA LEU A 260 10.18 2.96 10.00
C LEU A 260 8.87 3.67 10.36
N GLY A 261 7.75 3.25 9.78
CA GLY A 261 6.43 3.79 10.12
C GLY A 261 6.04 3.53 11.58
N PHE A 262 6.25 2.30 12.05
CA PHE A 262 6.00 1.91 13.43
C PHE A 262 6.85 2.70 14.42
N VAL A 263 8.15 2.85 14.16
CA VAL A 263 9.06 3.60 15.03
C VAL A 263 8.80 5.11 14.98
N SER A 264 8.44 5.66 13.83
CA SER A 264 8.08 7.07 13.69
C SER A 264 6.84 7.44 14.53
N GLN A 265 5.95 6.47 14.78
CA GLN A 265 4.80 6.68 15.67
C GLN A 265 5.24 6.87 17.13
N GLU A 266 6.23 6.11 17.61
CA GLU A 266 6.78 6.28 18.97
C GLU A 266 7.34 7.70 19.18
N THR A 267 7.98 8.25 18.14
CA THR A 267 8.53 9.62 18.17
C THR A 267 7.49 10.71 17.84
N GLN A 268 6.27 10.34 17.44
CA GLN A 268 5.23 11.23 16.92
C GLN A 268 5.71 12.15 15.77
N ASP A 269 6.76 11.74 15.06
CA ASP A 269 7.39 12.49 13.97
C ASP A 269 7.58 11.55 12.78
N LEU A 270 6.93 11.88 11.65
CA LEU A 270 6.99 11.08 10.43
C LEU A 270 8.39 11.04 9.82
N HIS A 271 9.18 12.09 10.02
CA HIS A 271 10.47 12.27 9.36
C HIS A 271 11.66 11.85 10.23
N ALA A 272 11.45 11.57 11.52
CA ALA A 272 12.52 11.30 12.47
C ALA A 272 13.46 10.15 12.05
N ASN A 273 12.92 9.14 11.35
CA ASN A 273 13.66 7.95 10.94
C ASN A 273 13.76 7.82 9.42
N LEU A 274 13.61 8.93 8.68
CA LEU A 274 13.75 8.96 7.23
C LEU A 274 15.04 9.67 6.82
N PRO A 275 15.65 9.31 5.66
CA PRO A 275 16.88 9.95 5.19
C PRO A 275 16.75 11.45 4.96
N LEU A 276 15.55 11.89 4.59
CA LEU A 276 15.24 13.30 4.35
C LEU A 276 14.22 13.78 5.38
N GLY A 277 14.59 14.86 6.09
CA GLY A 277 13.72 15.55 7.04
C GLY A 277 12.54 16.27 6.38
N ALA A 278 11.77 17.02 7.17
CA ALA A 278 10.78 17.94 6.62
C ALA A 278 11.43 19.01 5.73
N SER A 279 10.75 19.43 4.65
CA SER A 279 11.22 20.49 3.75
C SER A 279 10.33 21.72 3.86
N LYS A 280 10.93 22.92 3.73
CA LYS A 280 10.19 24.18 3.55
C LYS A 280 9.47 24.24 2.20
N PHE A 281 9.98 23.52 1.20
CA PHE A 281 9.45 23.42 -0.16
C PHE A 281 9.18 21.95 -0.50
N PRO A 282 8.13 21.33 0.07
CA PRO A 282 7.92 19.89 -0.06
C PRO A 282 7.49 19.46 -1.47
N LEU A 283 6.65 20.25 -2.15
CA LEU A 283 6.19 19.92 -3.51
C LEU A 283 7.32 20.01 -4.56
N PRO A 284 8.14 21.07 -4.63
CA PRO A 284 9.31 21.08 -5.51
C PRO A 284 10.28 19.94 -5.23
N ARG A 285 10.45 19.56 -3.97
CA ARG A 285 11.29 18.40 -3.60
C ARG A 285 10.70 17.09 -4.11
N LEU A 286 9.39 16.90 -4.01
CA LEU A 286 8.71 15.72 -4.55
C LEU A 286 8.85 15.65 -6.08
N ILE A 287 8.65 16.77 -6.78
CA ILE A 287 8.83 16.84 -8.24
C ILE A 287 10.28 16.50 -8.61
N CYS A 288 11.27 17.08 -7.92
CA CYS A 288 12.68 16.78 -8.12
C CYS A 288 12.98 15.30 -7.89
N ALA A 289 12.49 14.71 -6.79
CA ALA A 289 12.67 13.29 -6.48
C ALA A 289 12.10 12.37 -7.57
N LEU A 290 10.89 12.68 -8.08
CA LEU A 290 10.26 11.93 -9.17
C LEU A 290 11.05 12.05 -10.48
N VAL A 291 11.44 13.27 -10.86
CA VAL A 291 12.24 13.52 -12.07
C VAL A 291 13.58 12.80 -11.98
N CYS A 292 14.29 12.89 -10.86
CA CYS A 292 15.54 12.18 -10.65
C CYS A 292 15.36 10.65 -10.74
N SER A 293 14.27 10.11 -10.16
CA SER A 293 13.97 8.67 -10.25
C SER A 293 13.69 8.22 -11.69
N ILE A 294 12.92 9.01 -12.46
CA ILE A 294 12.63 8.76 -13.88
C ILE A 294 13.91 8.79 -14.71
N LEU A 295 14.76 9.81 -14.53
CA LEU A 295 16.04 9.91 -15.24
C LEU A 295 16.96 8.74 -14.89
N ALA A 296 17.04 8.36 -13.61
CA ALA A 296 17.83 7.23 -13.16
C ALA A 296 17.31 5.90 -13.76
N ALA A 297 15.99 5.74 -13.91
CA ALA A 297 15.40 4.58 -14.57
C ALA A 297 15.84 4.49 -16.05
N GLY A 298 15.84 5.62 -16.76
CA GLY A 298 16.33 5.71 -18.14
C GLY A 298 17.82 5.37 -18.27
N VAL A 299 18.66 5.92 -17.38
CA VAL A 299 20.10 5.62 -17.34
C VAL A 299 20.35 4.13 -17.05
N MET A 300 19.63 3.55 -16.10
CA MET A 300 19.73 2.12 -15.78
C MET A 300 19.32 1.24 -16.97
N LEU A 301 18.23 1.58 -17.65
CA LEU A 301 17.80 0.85 -18.86
C LEU A 301 18.87 0.94 -19.96
N TYR A 302 19.46 2.11 -20.17
CA TYR A 302 20.55 2.33 -21.13
C TYR A 302 21.80 1.49 -20.77
N ILE A 303 22.22 1.49 -19.50
CA ILE A 303 23.33 0.66 -19.03
C ILE A 303 23.03 -0.83 -19.26
N SER A 304 21.80 -1.27 -19.00
CA SER A 304 21.37 -2.65 -19.25
C SER A 304 21.47 -3.01 -20.73
N ALA A 305 21.00 -2.14 -21.63
CA ALA A 305 21.08 -2.33 -23.06
C ALA A 305 22.53 -2.46 -23.57
N ILE A 306 23.44 -1.60 -23.09
CA ILE A 306 24.88 -1.69 -23.41
C ILE A 306 25.47 -2.99 -22.89
N HIS A 307 25.18 -3.35 -21.64
CA HIS A 307 25.73 -4.55 -21.00
C HIS A 307 25.36 -5.82 -21.77
N LEU A 308 24.15 -5.88 -22.34
CA LEU A 308 23.68 -6.99 -23.15
C LEU A 308 23.95 -6.84 -24.65
N SER A 309 24.50 -5.70 -25.10
CA SER A 309 24.66 -5.36 -26.52
C SER A 309 23.37 -5.53 -27.34
N THR A 310 22.23 -5.15 -26.75
CA THR A 310 20.90 -5.29 -27.36
C THR A 310 20.26 -3.92 -27.63
N SER A 311 19.56 -3.80 -28.75
CA SER A 311 18.69 -2.66 -29.05
C SER A 311 17.24 -2.89 -28.60
N ASP A 312 16.88 -4.11 -28.19
CA ASP A 312 15.53 -4.45 -27.72
C ASP A 312 15.33 -4.02 -26.26
N PRO A 313 14.42 -3.07 -25.97
CA PRO A 313 14.13 -2.63 -24.62
C PRO A 313 13.60 -3.75 -23.72
N ALA A 314 12.83 -4.70 -24.27
CA ALA A 314 12.24 -5.77 -23.46
C ALA A 314 13.32 -6.69 -22.89
N THR A 315 14.30 -7.09 -23.71
CA THR A 315 15.47 -7.86 -23.28
C THR A 315 16.29 -7.09 -22.23
N ALA A 316 16.55 -5.79 -22.45
CA ALA A 316 17.27 -4.97 -21.48
C ALA A 316 16.54 -4.86 -20.13
N MET A 317 15.21 -4.73 -20.14
CA MET A 317 14.39 -4.69 -18.94
C MET A 317 14.35 -6.04 -18.23
N GLN A 318 14.31 -7.16 -18.98
CA GLN A 318 14.32 -8.49 -18.41
C GLN A 318 15.59 -8.74 -17.60
N ALA A 319 16.75 -8.31 -18.08
CA ALA A 319 18.02 -8.42 -17.36
C ALA A 319 18.03 -7.67 -16.02
N MET A 320 17.26 -6.59 -15.89
CA MET A 320 17.14 -5.80 -14.66
C MET A 320 16.28 -6.51 -13.59
N THR A 321 15.45 -7.48 -13.98
CA THR A 321 14.50 -8.12 -13.05
C THR A 321 15.21 -8.99 -12.01
N GLY A 322 16.33 -9.62 -12.36
CA GLY A 322 17.06 -10.50 -11.45
C GLY A 322 18.32 -11.13 -12.05
N GLY A 323 18.90 -12.07 -11.31
CA GLY A 323 20.20 -12.68 -11.61
C GLY A 323 21.38 -11.96 -10.95
N PHE A 324 22.54 -12.63 -10.92
CA PHE A 324 23.77 -12.06 -10.35
C PHE A 324 24.52 -11.25 -11.41
N ASN A 325 23.97 -10.08 -11.75
CA ASN A 325 24.50 -9.20 -12.79
C ASN A 325 24.37 -7.72 -12.39
N LEU A 326 25.06 -6.84 -13.11
CA LEU A 326 25.06 -5.41 -12.85
C LEU A 326 23.67 -4.76 -13.04
N PRO A 327 22.90 -5.04 -14.12
CA PRO A 327 21.54 -4.49 -14.28
C PRO A 327 20.60 -4.75 -13.09
N ALA A 328 20.59 -5.97 -12.56
CA ALA A 328 19.76 -6.33 -11.41
C ALA A 328 20.20 -5.63 -10.12
N PHE A 329 21.52 -5.44 -9.92
CA PHE A 329 22.04 -4.67 -8.78
C PHE A 329 21.68 -3.18 -8.88
N LEU A 330 21.78 -2.60 -10.07
CA LEU A 330 21.36 -1.21 -10.33
C LEU A 330 19.86 -1.04 -10.10
N TYR A 331 19.03 -2.02 -10.49
CA TYR A 331 17.61 -2.00 -10.21
C TYR A 331 17.30 -2.01 -8.71
N ALA A 332 17.93 -2.91 -7.95
CA ALA A 332 17.77 -2.95 -6.49
C ALA A 332 18.20 -1.62 -5.85
N SER A 333 19.32 -1.05 -6.30
CA SER A 333 19.84 0.23 -5.80
C SER A 333 18.88 1.39 -6.12
N TRP A 334 18.41 1.48 -7.36
CA TRP A 334 17.46 2.49 -7.82
C TRP A 334 16.12 2.39 -7.09
N ASN A 335 15.63 1.17 -6.85
CA ASN A 335 14.38 0.93 -6.13
C ASN A 335 14.43 1.51 -4.70
N GLU A 336 15.45 1.15 -3.92
CA GLU A 336 15.56 1.62 -2.54
C GLU A 336 15.96 3.11 -2.45
N ALA A 337 16.82 3.59 -3.34
CA ALA A 337 17.19 5.01 -3.39
C ALA A 337 15.99 5.90 -3.76
N SER A 338 15.16 5.46 -4.72
CA SER A 338 13.92 6.18 -5.08
C SER A 338 12.95 6.22 -3.91
N PHE A 339 12.77 5.10 -3.19
CA PHE A 339 11.97 5.06 -1.98
C PHE A 339 12.46 6.05 -0.91
N ALA A 340 13.77 6.06 -0.67
CA ALA A 340 14.44 6.93 0.31
C ALA A 340 14.22 8.43 0.09
N VAL A 341 13.96 8.86 -1.16
CA VAL A 341 13.77 10.27 -1.51
C VAL A 341 12.31 10.64 -1.81
N ILE A 342 11.54 9.74 -2.43
CA ILE A 342 10.14 10.00 -2.79
C ILE A 342 9.25 9.95 -1.55
N LEU A 343 9.32 8.91 -0.72
CA LEU A 343 8.42 8.76 0.43
C LEU A 343 8.49 9.95 1.40
N PRO A 344 9.68 10.42 1.85
CA PRO A 344 9.73 11.58 2.76
C PRO A 344 9.26 12.87 2.09
N SER A 345 9.42 13.01 0.78
CA SER A 345 8.92 14.16 0.03
C SER A 345 7.40 14.15 -0.09
N LEU A 346 6.83 12.96 -0.32
CA LEU A 346 5.40 12.73 -0.35
C LEU A 346 4.77 13.01 1.02
N LEU A 347 5.33 12.44 2.10
CA LEU A 347 4.86 12.70 3.47
C LEU A 347 4.86 14.20 3.80
N ALA A 348 5.97 14.90 3.51
CA ALA A 348 6.06 16.34 3.76
C ALA A 348 5.04 17.17 2.94
N THR A 349 4.69 16.69 1.75
CA THR A 349 3.69 17.34 0.88
C THR A 349 2.29 17.18 1.48
N PHE A 350 1.94 15.98 1.94
CA PHE A 350 0.65 15.70 2.56
C PHE A 350 0.49 16.39 3.92
N THR A 351 1.53 16.42 4.75
CA THR A 351 1.50 17.13 6.04
C THR A 351 1.30 18.63 5.87
N THR A 352 1.84 19.20 4.79
CA THR A 352 1.83 20.65 4.56
C THR A 352 0.55 21.10 3.84
N TYR A 353 0.15 20.39 2.78
CA TYR A 353 -0.93 20.85 1.89
C TYR A 353 -2.23 20.05 2.03
N LEU A 354 -2.17 18.80 2.50
CA LEU A 354 -3.31 17.88 2.53
C LEU A 354 -3.60 17.37 3.95
N ASN A 355 -3.50 18.26 4.95
CA ASN A 355 -3.68 17.93 6.37
C ASN A 355 -5.10 18.14 6.92
N LYS A 356 -6.08 18.33 6.04
CA LYS A 356 -7.51 18.47 6.39
C LYS A 356 -8.29 17.23 5.92
N PRO A 357 -9.33 16.80 6.65
CA PRO A 357 -10.11 15.64 6.26
C PRO A 357 -10.77 15.87 4.88
N PHE A 358 -10.69 14.88 4.00
CA PHE A 358 -11.35 14.93 2.70
C PHE A 358 -12.82 14.48 2.85
N LEU A 359 -13.71 15.45 2.97
CA LEU A 359 -15.14 15.23 3.12
C LEU A 359 -15.88 15.46 1.79
N LEU A 360 -16.72 14.51 1.39
CA LEU A 360 -17.66 14.66 0.28
C LEU A 360 -19.09 14.79 0.80
N ARG A 361 -19.87 15.64 0.13
CA ARG A 361 -21.29 15.84 0.41
C ARG A 361 -22.10 14.79 -0.37
N THR A 362 -22.86 13.98 0.33
CA THR A 362 -23.75 12.98 -0.27
C THR A 362 -25.08 13.60 -0.73
N ARG A 363 -25.84 12.85 -1.54
CA ARG A 363 -27.20 13.24 -2.00
C ARG A 363 -28.15 13.57 -0.84
N ASN A 364 -27.95 12.95 0.32
CA ASN A 364 -28.75 13.16 1.53
C ASN A 364 -28.22 14.30 2.40
N ASN A 365 -27.36 15.16 1.86
CA ASN A 365 -26.76 16.31 2.56
C ASN A 365 -25.86 15.94 3.76
N GLN A 366 -25.41 14.69 3.85
CA GLN A 366 -24.46 14.25 4.88
C GLN A 366 -23.02 14.34 4.36
N PHE A 367 -22.11 14.83 5.20
CA PHE A 367 -20.68 14.81 4.91
C PHE A 367 -20.09 13.47 5.29
N VAL A 368 -19.34 12.89 4.36
CA VAL A 368 -18.73 11.59 4.53
C VAL A 368 -17.25 11.69 4.20
N ASP A 369 -16.43 11.10 5.05
CA ASP A 369 -14.99 11.05 4.89
C ASP A 369 -14.60 9.98 3.86
N VAL A 370 -13.95 10.40 2.79
CA VAL A 370 -13.52 9.54 1.68
C VAL A 370 -12.52 8.48 2.14
N ALA A 371 -11.71 8.78 3.16
CA ALA A 371 -10.71 7.86 3.69
C ALA A 371 -11.33 6.58 4.25
N ARG A 372 -12.58 6.67 4.74
CA ARG A 372 -13.33 5.54 5.30
C ARG A 372 -13.53 4.40 4.31
N TYR A 373 -13.59 4.69 3.00
CA TYR A 373 -13.85 3.68 1.96
C TYR A 373 -12.61 3.23 1.23
N SER A 374 -11.43 3.78 1.55
CA SER A 374 -10.17 3.43 0.89
C SER A 374 -9.86 1.94 0.98
N TYR A 375 -10.06 1.31 2.13
CA TYR A 375 -9.81 -0.12 2.30
C TYR A 375 -10.79 -0.98 1.49
N ALA A 376 -12.07 -0.62 1.47
CA ALA A 376 -13.08 -1.30 0.66
C ALA A 376 -12.76 -1.16 -0.84
N ALA A 377 -12.43 0.04 -1.30
CA ALA A 377 -12.01 0.30 -2.68
C ALA A 377 -10.77 -0.52 -3.05
N PHE A 378 -9.78 -0.60 -2.16
CA PHE A 378 -8.60 -1.46 -2.32
C PHE A 378 -8.97 -2.95 -2.45
N LEU A 379 -9.98 -3.46 -1.76
CA LEU A 379 -10.33 -4.88 -1.89
C LEU A 379 -11.08 -5.20 -3.19
N VAL A 380 -11.92 -4.28 -3.67
CA VAL A 380 -12.78 -4.51 -4.84
C VAL A 380 -12.18 -4.04 -6.16
N HIS A 381 -11.04 -3.34 -6.14
CA HIS A 381 -10.50 -2.73 -7.35
C HIS A 381 -10.22 -3.75 -8.46
N GLU A 382 -9.59 -4.89 -8.18
CA GLU A 382 -9.29 -5.88 -9.23
C GLU A 382 -10.57 -6.36 -9.91
N SER A 383 -11.62 -6.67 -9.14
CA SER A 383 -12.92 -7.05 -9.72
C SER A 383 -13.59 -5.93 -10.52
N THR A 384 -13.51 -4.69 -10.03
CA THR A 384 -14.17 -3.54 -10.64
C THR A 384 -13.46 -3.11 -11.91
N SER A 385 -12.12 -2.99 -11.84
CA SER A 385 -11.23 -2.70 -12.94
C SER A 385 -11.34 -3.75 -14.04
N LEU A 386 -11.29 -5.04 -13.70
CA LEU A 386 -11.38 -6.10 -14.70
C LEU A 386 -12.69 -6.02 -15.50
N PHE A 387 -13.81 -5.86 -14.80
CA PHE A 387 -15.12 -5.73 -15.45
C PHE A 387 -15.19 -4.51 -16.38
N LEU A 388 -14.73 -3.34 -15.91
CA LEU A 388 -14.73 -2.11 -16.69
C LEU A 388 -13.79 -2.18 -17.89
N GLU A 389 -12.57 -2.69 -17.70
CA GLU A 389 -11.56 -2.82 -18.74
C GLU A 389 -12.04 -3.75 -19.85
N MET A 390 -12.60 -4.91 -19.50
CA MET A 390 -13.20 -5.83 -20.47
C MET A 390 -14.39 -5.19 -21.20
N LEU A 391 -15.28 -4.50 -20.49
CA LEU A 391 -16.42 -3.82 -21.11
C LEU A 391 -15.94 -2.75 -22.11
N ILE A 392 -14.93 -1.97 -21.75
CA ILE A 392 -14.35 -0.95 -22.63
C ILE A 392 -13.68 -1.61 -23.84
N ASP A 393 -12.94 -2.70 -23.64
CA ASP A 393 -12.28 -3.47 -24.72
C ASP A 393 -13.28 -4.02 -25.75
N ILE A 394 -14.43 -4.53 -25.28
CA ILE A 394 -15.55 -4.99 -26.14
C ILE A 394 -16.10 -3.82 -26.96
N ASN A 395 -16.38 -2.69 -26.31
CA ASN A 395 -16.96 -1.52 -26.98
C ASN A 395 -15.98 -0.87 -27.97
N MET A 396 -14.67 -1.02 -27.74
CA MET A 396 -13.64 -0.63 -28.70
C MET A 396 -13.50 -1.62 -29.86
N GLY A 397 -14.14 -2.79 -29.83
CA GLY A 397 -14.04 -3.77 -30.92
C GLY A 397 -12.64 -4.38 -31.04
N CYS A 398 -11.90 -4.49 -29.94
CA CYS A 398 -10.52 -5.00 -29.91
C CYS A 398 -10.36 -6.50 -30.21
N SER A 399 -11.41 -7.14 -30.73
CA SER A 399 -11.42 -8.51 -31.21
C SER A 399 -10.68 -8.69 -32.55
N THR A 400 -10.51 -7.63 -33.34
CA THR A 400 -9.80 -7.65 -34.63
C THR A 400 -8.63 -6.66 -34.67
N PRO A 401 -7.55 -6.92 -35.42
CA PRO A 401 -6.34 -6.06 -35.45
C PRO A 401 -6.53 -4.68 -36.11
N GLU A 402 -7.66 -4.44 -36.79
CA GLU A 402 -7.95 -3.14 -37.40
C GLU A 402 -8.48 -2.19 -36.30
N SER A 403 -7.65 -1.18 -35.99
CA SER A 403 -7.73 -0.35 -34.80
C SER A 403 -9.03 0.45 -34.71
N SER A 404 -9.56 0.54 -33.48
CA SER A 404 -10.55 1.57 -33.18
C SER A 404 -9.90 2.95 -33.21
N THR A 405 -10.63 3.95 -33.72
CA THR A 405 -10.21 5.36 -33.74
C THR A 405 -9.81 5.90 -32.36
N VAL A 406 -10.26 5.26 -31.29
CA VAL A 406 -9.93 5.58 -29.89
C VAL A 406 -8.48 5.25 -29.56
N VAL A 407 -7.93 4.14 -30.09
CA VAL A 407 -6.52 3.75 -29.87
C VAL A 407 -5.58 4.79 -30.46
N ASP A 408 -5.88 5.24 -31.68
CA ASP A 408 -5.10 6.24 -32.40
C ASP A 408 -5.19 7.63 -31.75
N MET A 409 -6.31 7.93 -31.08
CA MET A 409 -6.55 9.23 -30.44
C MET A 409 -5.93 9.36 -29.04
N LEU A 410 -6.05 8.34 -28.19
CA LEU A 410 -5.64 8.42 -26.77
C LEU A 410 -4.28 7.76 -26.50
N GLY A 411 -3.93 6.71 -27.25
CA GLY A 411 -2.76 5.89 -27.00
C GLY A 411 -2.73 5.21 -25.61
N PRO A 412 -1.67 4.45 -25.29
CA PRO A 412 -1.54 3.75 -24.00
C PRO A 412 -1.69 4.65 -22.77
N PHE A 413 -1.06 5.84 -22.82
CA PHE A 413 -1.04 6.77 -21.69
C PHE A 413 -2.39 7.45 -21.47
N GLY A 414 -3.03 7.96 -22.54
CA GLY A 414 -4.35 8.57 -22.44
C GLY A 414 -5.40 7.57 -21.95
N MET A 415 -5.34 6.34 -22.45
CA MET A 415 -6.23 5.27 -21.99
C MET A 415 -6.04 4.94 -20.51
N THR A 416 -4.80 4.82 -20.06
CA THR A 416 -4.50 4.59 -18.65
C THR A 416 -5.06 5.70 -17.75
N LEU A 417 -4.98 6.96 -18.17
CA LEU A 417 -5.54 8.09 -17.41
C LEU A 417 -7.07 8.06 -17.39
N CYS A 418 -7.72 7.88 -18.55
CA CYS A 418 -9.17 7.87 -18.66
C CYS A 418 -9.78 6.68 -17.91
N VAL A 419 -9.32 5.46 -18.21
CA VAL A 419 -9.83 4.23 -17.60
C VAL A 419 -9.40 4.14 -16.14
N GLY A 420 -8.19 4.61 -15.79
CA GLY A 420 -7.73 4.64 -14.41
C GLY A 420 -8.60 5.55 -13.53
N GLY A 421 -8.97 6.74 -14.05
CA GLY A 421 -9.92 7.63 -13.37
C GLY A 421 -11.29 6.99 -13.16
N LEU A 422 -11.83 6.32 -14.18
CA LEU A 422 -13.08 5.56 -14.09
C LEU A 422 -13.00 4.42 -13.07
N ASN A 423 -11.92 3.64 -13.10
CA ASN A 423 -11.67 2.53 -12.18
C ASN A 423 -11.57 3.01 -10.74
N VAL A 424 -10.91 4.14 -10.48
CA VAL A 424 -10.84 4.76 -9.14
C VAL A 424 -12.25 5.14 -8.67
N LEU A 425 -13.00 5.89 -9.48
CA LEU A 425 -14.35 6.32 -9.11
C LEU A 425 -15.27 5.12 -8.88
N ALA A 426 -15.26 4.14 -9.77
CA ALA A 426 -16.09 2.94 -9.66
C ALA A 426 -15.74 2.12 -8.41
N SER A 427 -14.45 1.91 -8.14
CA SER A 427 -14.01 1.14 -6.96
C SER A 427 -14.42 1.81 -5.65
N TRP A 428 -14.34 3.15 -5.58
CA TRP A 428 -14.84 3.89 -4.42
C TRP A 428 -16.36 3.84 -4.29
N ASN A 429 -17.10 3.91 -5.39
CA ASN A 429 -18.56 3.79 -5.39
C ASN A 429 -19.00 2.39 -4.92
N VAL A 430 -18.39 1.33 -5.45
CA VAL A 430 -18.65 -0.05 -5.01
C VAL A 430 -18.28 -0.21 -3.53
N GLY A 431 -17.11 0.28 -3.12
CA GLY A 431 -16.68 0.26 -1.71
C GLY A 431 -17.65 1.01 -0.78
N PHE A 432 -18.14 2.19 -1.20
CA PHE A 432 -19.15 2.95 -0.48
C PHE A 432 -20.44 2.15 -0.32
N LEU A 433 -20.97 1.57 -1.40
CA LEU A 433 -22.20 0.78 -1.38
C LEU A 433 -22.07 -0.45 -0.48
N LEU A 434 -20.92 -1.14 -0.49
CA LEU A 434 -20.67 -2.28 0.39
C LEU A 434 -20.64 -1.88 1.86
N VAL A 435 -19.91 -0.82 2.21
CA VAL A 435 -19.78 -0.38 3.62
C VAL A 435 -21.09 0.17 4.17
N GLU A 436 -21.86 0.90 3.36
CA GLU A 436 -23.09 1.54 3.82
C GLU A 436 -24.30 0.60 3.78
N ASN A 437 -24.42 -0.28 2.78
CA ASN A 437 -25.62 -1.10 2.60
C ASN A 437 -25.48 -2.56 3.08
N VAL A 438 -24.27 -3.03 3.40
CA VAL A 438 -24.05 -4.42 3.82
C VAL A 438 -23.53 -4.47 5.27
N PRO A 439 -24.43 -4.69 6.27
CA PRO A 439 -24.07 -4.53 7.69
C PRO A 439 -22.93 -5.42 8.17
N TRP A 440 -22.82 -6.64 7.67
CA TRP A 440 -21.76 -7.57 8.07
C TRP A 440 -20.39 -7.20 7.50
N LEU A 441 -20.35 -6.61 6.30
CA LEU A 441 -19.12 -6.10 5.70
C LEU A 441 -18.64 -4.81 6.37
N ARG A 442 -19.54 -3.95 6.86
CA ARG A 442 -19.20 -2.73 7.60
C ARG A 442 -18.30 -2.97 8.83
N ALA A 443 -18.40 -4.15 9.46
CA ALA A 443 -17.55 -4.50 10.60
C ALA A 443 -16.15 -4.95 10.18
N MET A 444 -16.00 -5.45 8.95
CA MET A 444 -14.77 -6.00 8.38
C MET A 444 -13.97 -4.96 7.58
N LEU A 445 -14.67 -4.08 6.85
CA LEU A 445 -14.15 -3.01 6.00
C LEU A 445 -14.00 -1.71 6.79
#